data_AF-A0A248K070-F1
#
_entry.id   AF-A0A248K070-F1
#
_cell.length_a   1.000
_cell.length_b   1.000
_cell.length_c   1.000
_cell.angle_alpha   90.00
_cell.angle_beta   90.00
_cell.angle_gamma   90.00
#
_symmetry.space_group_name_H-M   'P 1'
#
loop_
_entity.id
_entity.type
_entity.pdbx_description
1 polymer ?
#
loop_
_entity_poly.entity_id
_entity_poly.type
_entity_poly.pdbx_seq_one_letter_code
_entity_poly.pdbx_strand_id
1 'polypeptide(L)'
;MSLLTKQNLVVAQGGVFFAPGVINNANYAVTASAKSAYHAEMDVKARVATRIKAIRKRRGLSQEALAALIGRSPDAISNLERGVSSLPYDTLDLLAKGLDVPLSELFLEESGDPSRAEAVARLTDAARQLDDQMLATAVAIVELLVAGAGKGS
;
A
#
# COMPACT_ATOMS: atom_id res chain seq x y z
N MET A 1 38.60 38.55 27.54
CA MET A 1 37.89 39.19 26.41
C MET A 1 37.48 38.06 25.46
N SER A 2 36.20 37.66 25.46
CA SER A 2 35.14 38.25 24.61
C SER A 2 35.18 37.56 23.23
N LEU A 3 34.23 36.76 22.73
CA LEU A 3 32.80 36.63 22.97
C LEU A 3 32.29 35.26 22.47
N LEU A 4 31.23 34.79 23.12
CA LEU A 4 30.23 33.90 22.54
C LEU A 4 29.73 34.43 21.19
N THR A 5 29.58 33.57 20.18
CA THR A 5 28.54 33.78 19.17
C THR A 5 27.87 32.45 18.84
N LYS A 6 26.79 32.21 19.59
CA LYS A 6 25.66 31.37 19.20
C LYS A 6 25.21 31.76 17.78
N GLN A 7 25.00 30.78 16.90
CA GLN A 7 23.91 30.74 15.90
C GLN A 7 24.22 29.72 14.80
N ASN A 8 23.66 28.52 14.91
CA ASN A 8 22.88 27.91 13.82
C ASN A 8 22.05 26.73 14.33
N LEU A 9 21.47 26.91 15.51
CA LEU A 9 20.34 26.13 15.97
C LEU A 9 19.09 26.93 15.56
N VAL A 10 18.60 26.71 14.35
CA VAL A 10 17.23 27.11 14.00
C VAL A 10 16.32 26.05 14.59
N VAL A 11 15.77 26.34 15.77
CA VAL A 11 14.60 25.65 16.29
C VAL A 11 13.40 26.19 15.50
N ALA A 12 13.05 25.50 14.42
CA ALA A 12 11.74 25.61 13.80
C ALA A 12 10.97 24.32 14.10
N GLN A 13 9.71 24.48 14.49
CA GLN A 13 8.79 23.44 14.92
C GLN A 13 8.77 22.24 13.95
N GLY A 14 9.02 21.04 14.46
CA GLY A 14 8.55 19.76 13.90
C GLY A 14 9.16 19.27 12.59
N GLY A 15 10.46 18.92 12.59
CA GLY A 15 11.02 18.05 11.55
C GLY A 15 12.52 18.25 11.33
N VAL A 16 13.34 17.23 11.64
CA VAL A 16 14.77 17.25 11.34
C VAL A 16 14.99 16.80 9.90
N PHE A 17 15.44 17.71 9.04
CA PHE A 17 15.80 17.40 7.65
C PHE A 17 17.26 16.95 7.58
N PHE A 18 17.51 15.71 7.16
CA PHE A 18 18.86 15.21 6.89
C PHE A 18 19.09 15.19 5.37
N ALA A 19 20.09 15.92 4.89
CA ALA A 19 20.54 15.80 3.51
C ALA A 19 21.10 14.38 3.26
N PRO A 20 20.83 13.76 2.10
CA PRO A 20 21.33 12.42 1.80
C PRO A 20 22.86 12.47 1.64
N GLY A 21 23.60 11.79 2.53
CA GLY A 21 25.04 11.54 2.36
C GLY A 21 25.95 11.82 3.56
N VAL A 22 25.48 12.36 4.69
CA VAL A 22 26.33 12.58 5.88
C VAL A 22 25.86 11.71 7.04
N ILE A 23 26.54 10.58 7.24
CA ILE A 23 26.40 9.76 8.46
C ILE A 23 27.69 9.93 9.25
N ASN A 24 27.66 10.67 10.38
CA ASN A 24 28.76 10.69 11.34
C ASN A 24 28.35 9.99 12.64
N ASN A 25 29.25 9.15 13.15
CA ASN A 25 29.04 8.00 14.03
C ASN A 25 28.73 8.33 15.52
N ALA A 26 28.10 9.46 15.82
CA ALA A 26 27.89 9.91 17.21
C ALA A 26 26.43 10.02 17.68
N ASN A 27 25.44 9.85 16.78
CA ASN A 27 24.01 10.03 17.10
C ASN A 27 23.17 8.74 17.05
N TYR A 28 23.79 7.57 17.23
CA TYR A 28 23.15 6.26 17.04
C TYR A 28 22.11 5.89 18.13
N ALA A 29 22.16 6.55 19.30
CA ALA A 29 21.33 6.18 20.46
C ALA A 29 19.90 6.78 20.44
N VAL A 30 19.63 7.82 19.63
CA VAL A 30 18.33 8.53 19.65
C VAL A 30 17.32 7.93 18.63
N THR A 31 17.72 7.00 17.77
CA THR A 31 16.95 6.64 16.56
C THR A 31 16.34 5.25 16.55
N ALA A 32 16.41 4.43 17.61
CA ALA A 32 15.87 3.06 17.56
C ALA A 32 14.35 2.99 17.28
N SER A 33 13.55 3.86 17.92
CA SER A 33 12.11 3.97 17.65
C SER A 33 11.81 4.55 16.26
N ALA A 34 12.54 5.58 15.85
CA ALA A 34 12.43 6.17 14.51
C ALA A 34 12.87 5.21 13.39
N LYS A 35 13.88 4.36 13.65
CA LYS A 35 14.39 3.34 12.74
C LYS A 35 13.38 2.19 12.60
N SER A 36 12.77 1.75 13.70
CA SER A 36 11.71 0.74 13.64
C SER A 36 10.45 1.26 12.93
N ALA A 37 10.05 2.51 13.18
CA ALA A 37 8.96 3.15 12.46
C ALA A 37 9.29 3.33 10.97
N TYR A 38 10.52 3.73 10.63
CA TYR A 38 11.00 3.84 9.25
C TYR A 38 11.05 2.48 8.53
N HIS A 39 11.46 1.41 9.21
CA HIS A 39 11.43 0.06 8.66
C HIS A 39 9.99 -0.46 8.47
N ALA A 40 9.08 -0.17 9.41
CA ALA A 40 7.67 -0.50 9.28
C ALA A 40 6.97 0.32 8.17
N GLU A 41 7.32 1.60 8.01
CA GLU A 41 6.82 2.47 6.94
C GLU A 41 7.34 2.02 5.56
N MET A 42 8.62 1.65 5.48
CA MET A 42 9.20 1.03 4.28
C MET A 42 8.51 -0.29 3.94
N ASP A 43 8.10 -1.07 4.94
CA ASP A 43 7.34 -2.32 4.75
C ASP A 43 5.93 -2.06 4.21
N VAL A 44 5.16 -1.15 4.81
CA VAL A 44 3.81 -0.81 4.36
C VAL A 44 3.82 -0.29 2.93
N LYS A 45 4.76 0.60 2.60
CA LYS A 45 4.89 1.15 1.24
C LYS A 45 5.18 0.05 0.22
N ALA A 46 6.11 -0.85 0.52
CA ALA A 46 6.47 -1.95 -0.37
C ALA A 46 5.29 -2.93 -0.59
N ARG A 47 4.52 -3.18 0.47
CA ARG A 47 3.32 -4.01 0.41
C ARG A 47 2.22 -3.38 -0.45
N VAL A 48 1.93 -2.09 -0.27
CA VAL A 48 0.94 -1.36 -1.09
C VAL A 48 1.39 -1.32 -2.56
N ALA A 49 2.67 -1.07 -2.83
CA ALA A 49 3.23 -1.11 -4.19
C ALA A 49 3.04 -2.49 -4.84
N THR A 50 3.31 -3.56 -4.09
CA THR A 50 3.11 -4.95 -4.54
C THR A 50 1.63 -5.23 -4.80
N ARG A 51 0.75 -4.73 -3.93
CA ARG A 51 -0.71 -4.87 -4.06
C ARG A 51 -1.24 -4.21 -5.32
N ILE A 52 -0.82 -2.97 -5.59
CA ILE A 52 -1.18 -2.22 -6.79
C ILE A 52 -0.78 -2.99 -8.05
N LYS A 53 0.45 -3.53 -8.08
CA LYS A 53 0.94 -4.36 -9.18
C LYS A 53 0.09 -5.62 -9.39
N ALA A 54 -0.29 -6.30 -8.32
CA ALA A 54 -1.11 -7.50 -8.38
C ALA A 54 -2.51 -7.20 -8.94
N ILE A 55 -3.17 -6.14 -8.44
CA ILE A 55 -4.49 -5.71 -8.94
C ILE A 55 -4.40 -5.34 -10.43
N ARG A 56 -3.40 -4.54 -10.83
CA ARG A 56 -3.19 -4.16 -12.23
C ARG A 56 -3.09 -5.39 -13.15
N LYS A 57 -2.28 -6.38 -12.76
CA LYS A 57 -2.13 -7.62 -13.52
C LYS A 57 -3.42 -8.41 -13.62
N ARG A 58 -4.18 -8.53 -12.53
CA ARG A 58 -5.51 -9.20 -12.55
C ARG A 58 -6.49 -8.51 -13.50
N ARG A 59 -6.41 -7.19 -13.61
CA ARG A 59 -7.21 -6.38 -14.54
C ARG A 59 -6.71 -6.45 -15.99
N GLY A 60 -5.64 -7.20 -16.28
CA GLY A 60 -5.08 -7.31 -17.64
C GLY A 60 -4.45 -6.01 -18.16
N LEU A 61 -4.14 -5.05 -17.29
CA LEU A 61 -3.61 -3.75 -17.67
C LEU A 61 -2.07 -3.79 -17.78
N SER A 62 -1.51 -3.20 -18.83
CA SER A 62 -0.08 -2.88 -18.88
C SER A 62 0.25 -1.69 -17.97
N GLN A 63 1.54 -1.43 -17.70
CA GLN A 63 1.93 -0.24 -16.93
C GLN A 63 1.58 1.04 -17.69
N GLU A 64 1.72 1.03 -19.02
CA GLU A 64 1.36 2.12 -19.92
C GLU A 64 -0.15 2.38 -19.92
N ALA A 65 -0.95 1.32 -19.94
CA ALA A 65 -2.41 1.43 -19.90
C ALA A 65 -2.87 2.07 -18.57
N LEU A 66 -2.34 1.59 -17.43
CA LEU A 66 -2.65 2.21 -16.13
C LEU A 66 -2.16 3.66 -16.06
N ALA A 67 -0.95 3.93 -16.56
CA ALA A 67 -0.38 5.27 -16.58
C ALA A 67 -1.28 6.25 -17.35
N ALA A 68 -1.77 5.84 -18.51
CA ALA A 68 -2.71 6.63 -19.32
C ALA A 68 -4.03 6.90 -18.57
N LEU A 69 -4.59 5.89 -17.89
CA LEU A 69 -5.84 6.02 -17.14
C LEU A 69 -5.75 7.05 -16.01
N ILE A 70 -4.58 7.17 -15.36
CA ILE A 70 -4.41 8.07 -14.21
C ILE A 70 -3.62 9.34 -14.52
N GLY A 71 -3.32 9.61 -15.80
CA GLY A 71 -2.58 10.79 -16.23
C GLY A 71 -1.13 10.84 -15.71
N ARG A 72 -0.43 9.69 -15.69
CA ARG A 72 0.98 9.57 -15.24
C ARG A 72 1.85 8.98 -16.34
N SER A 73 3.17 8.99 -16.14
CA SER A 73 4.11 8.31 -17.05
C SER A 73 4.22 6.81 -16.72
N PRO A 74 4.52 5.95 -17.71
CA PRO A 74 4.81 4.54 -17.46
C PRO A 74 5.94 4.32 -16.44
N ASP A 75 6.99 5.16 -16.51
CA ASP A 75 8.08 5.17 -15.54
C ASP A 75 7.61 5.47 -14.11
N ALA A 76 6.65 6.37 -13.94
CA ALA A 76 6.07 6.65 -12.63
C ALA A 76 5.36 5.41 -12.05
N ILE A 77 4.62 4.67 -12.88
CA ILE A 77 3.99 3.40 -12.47
C ILE A 77 5.06 2.35 -12.15
N SER A 78 6.10 2.22 -12.97
CA SER A 78 7.19 1.27 -12.72
C SER A 78 7.94 1.57 -11.43
N ASN A 79 8.28 2.84 -11.15
CA ASN A 79 8.93 3.26 -9.91
C ASN A 79 8.04 3.02 -8.69
N LEU A 80 6.73 3.24 -8.87
CA LEU A 80 5.73 3.03 -7.84
C LEU A 80 5.60 1.56 -7.47
N GLU A 81 5.46 0.67 -8.45
CA GLU A 81 5.32 -0.78 -8.23
C GLU A 81 6.57 -1.42 -7.62
N ARG A 82 7.73 -0.74 -7.70
CA ARG A 82 8.97 -1.14 -7.04
C ARG A 82 9.14 -0.52 -5.64
N GLY A 83 8.20 0.31 -5.20
CA GLY A 83 8.25 0.99 -3.90
C GLY A 83 9.29 2.12 -3.83
N VAL A 84 9.81 2.59 -4.97
CA VAL A 84 10.89 3.59 -5.01
C VAL A 84 10.35 5.02 -4.92
N SER A 85 9.22 5.32 -5.57
CA SER A 85 8.57 6.64 -5.49
C SER A 85 7.63 6.76 -4.30
N SER A 86 7.36 7.98 -3.82
CA SER A 86 6.35 8.22 -2.77
C SER A 86 4.94 7.93 -3.27
N LEU A 87 4.04 7.59 -2.34
CA LEU A 87 2.62 7.35 -2.59
C LEU A 87 1.78 8.43 -1.88
N PRO A 88 1.70 9.66 -2.40
CA PRO A 88 0.77 10.66 -1.87
C PRO A 88 -0.67 10.15 -1.91
N TYR A 89 -1.49 10.62 -0.97
CA TYR A 89 -2.90 10.25 -0.88
C TYR A 89 -3.66 10.45 -2.21
N ASP A 90 -3.46 11.59 -2.89
CA ASP A 90 -4.09 11.87 -4.17
C ASP A 90 -3.72 10.84 -5.26
N THR A 91 -2.49 10.35 -5.23
CA THR A 91 -2.03 9.32 -6.16
C THR A 91 -2.68 7.97 -5.85
N LEU A 92 -2.89 7.64 -4.57
CA LEU A 92 -3.59 6.42 -4.16
C LEU A 92 -5.07 6.45 -4.58
N ASP A 93 -5.74 7.59 -4.46
CA ASP A 93 -7.12 7.76 -4.93
C ASP A 93 -7.24 7.62 -6.46
N LEU A 94 -6.31 8.24 -7.21
CA LEU A 94 -6.22 8.07 -8.66
C LEU A 94 -5.99 6.60 -9.06
N LEU A 95 -5.12 5.89 -8.33
CA LEU A 95 -4.85 4.48 -8.58
C LEU A 95 -6.06 3.59 -8.28
N ALA A 96 -6.75 3.83 -7.16
CA ALA A 96 -7.97 3.10 -6.82
C ALA A 96 -9.02 3.24 -7.93
N LYS A 97 -9.24 4.48 -8.41
CA LYS A 97 -10.14 4.77 -9.54
C LYS A 97 -9.68 4.12 -10.85
N GLY A 98 -8.40 4.26 -11.21
CA GLY A 98 -7.84 3.69 -12.44
C GLY A 98 -7.80 2.16 -12.46
N LEU A 99 -7.75 1.54 -11.28
CA LEU A 99 -7.84 0.09 -11.09
C LEU A 99 -9.26 -0.40 -10.84
N ASP A 100 -10.23 0.52 -10.74
CA ASP A 100 -11.64 0.26 -10.48
C ASP A 100 -11.87 -0.56 -9.18
N VAL A 101 -11.17 -0.19 -8.11
CA VAL A 101 -11.29 -0.84 -6.79
C VAL A 101 -11.51 0.19 -5.69
N PRO A 102 -12.13 -0.19 -4.56
CA PRO A 102 -12.16 0.65 -3.37
C PRO A 102 -10.74 0.99 -2.90
N LEU A 103 -10.53 2.18 -2.34
CA LEU A 103 -9.22 2.60 -1.83
C LEU A 103 -8.63 1.64 -0.79
N SER A 104 -9.49 1.04 0.04
CA SER A 104 -9.10 0.01 1.02
C SER A 104 -8.44 -1.21 0.39
N GLU A 105 -8.77 -1.54 -0.86
CA GLU A 105 -8.24 -2.68 -1.59
C GLU A 105 -6.72 -2.60 -1.79
N LEU A 106 -6.18 -1.37 -1.84
CA LEU A 106 -4.75 -1.12 -2.01
C LEU A 106 -3.92 -1.50 -0.77
N PHE A 107 -4.57 -1.60 0.40
CA PHE A 107 -3.93 -1.84 1.69
C PHE A 107 -4.19 -3.25 2.24
N LEU A 108 -5.09 -4.00 1.62
CA LEU A 108 -5.35 -5.39 2.00
C LEU A 108 -4.07 -6.21 1.86
N GLU A 109 -3.60 -6.76 2.98
CA GLU A 109 -2.62 -7.81 2.98
C GLU A 109 -3.24 -9.03 2.33
N GLU A 110 -2.64 -9.53 1.24
CA GLU A 110 -2.82 -10.93 0.89
C GLU A 110 -2.02 -11.75 1.91
N SER A 111 -2.49 -11.77 3.16
CA SER A 111 -2.05 -12.71 4.17
C SER A 111 -2.60 -14.08 3.76
N GLY A 112 -1.95 -14.73 2.79
CA GLY A 112 -2.38 -16.04 2.32
C GLY A 112 -1.77 -16.46 0.99
N ASP A 113 -1.81 -17.77 0.78
CA ASP A 113 -1.59 -18.46 -0.49
C ASP A 113 -2.11 -17.63 -1.68
N PRO A 114 -1.27 -17.31 -2.70
CA PRO A 114 -1.67 -16.58 -3.90
C PRO A 114 -2.94 -17.16 -4.56
N SER A 115 -3.11 -18.49 -4.50
CA SER A 115 -4.30 -19.18 -4.99
C SER A 115 -5.57 -18.80 -4.21
N ARG A 116 -5.45 -18.65 -2.88
CA ARG A 116 -6.55 -18.21 -2.01
C ARG A 116 -6.96 -16.77 -2.34
N ALA A 117 -5.98 -15.90 -2.54
CA ALA A 117 -6.28 -14.50 -2.81
C ALA A 117 -6.90 -14.29 -4.19
N GLU A 118 -6.47 -15.06 -5.20
CA GLU A 118 -7.12 -15.11 -6.50
C GLU A 118 -8.56 -15.66 -6.41
N ALA A 119 -8.80 -16.68 -5.58
CA ALA A 119 -10.15 -17.19 -5.34
C ALA A 119 -11.07 -16.13 -4.69
N VAL A 120 -10.57 -15.38 -3.69
CA VAL A 120 -11.33 -14.30 -3.04
C VAL A 120 -11.63 -13.15 -3.99
N ALA A 121 -10.66 -12.76 -4.83
CA ALA A 121 -10.86 -11.72 -5.84
C ALA A 121 -11.95 -12.13 -6.84
N ARG A 122 -11.89 -13.37 -7.36
CA ARG A 122 -12.92 -13.91 -8.27
C ARG A 122 -14.31 -13.95 -7.63
N LEU A 123 -14.40 -14.36 -6.36
CA LEU A 123 -15.66 -14.36 -5.62
C LEU A 123 -16.25 -12.94 -5.51
N THR A 124 -15.41 -11.95 -5.21
CA THR A 124 -15.83 -10.55 -5.07
C THR A 124 -16.29 -9.96 -6.39
N ASP A 125 -15.56 -10.20 -7.48
CA ASP A 125 -15.93 -9.70 -8.81
C ASP A 125 -17.25 -10.33 -9.29
N ALA A 126 -17.47 -11.63 -9.04
CA ALA A 126 -18.73 -12.29 -9.33
C ALA A 126 -19.89 -11.74 -8.47
N ALA A 127 -19.65 -11.50 -7.19
CA ALA A 127 -20.67 -10.97 -6.27
C ALA A 127 -21.20 -9.59 -6.69
N ARG A 128 -20.37 -8.75 -7.31
CA ARG A 128 -20.78 -7.43 -7.83
C ARG A 128 -21.79 -7.50 -8.98
N GLN A 129 -21.92 -8.64 -9.65
CA GLN A 129 -22.82 -8.84 -10.79
C GLN A 129 -24.16 -9.47 -10.39
N LEU A 130 -24.34 -9.82 -9.12
CA LEU A 130 -25.55 -10.46 -8.62
C LEU A 130 -26.61 -9.41 -8.24
N ASP A 131 -27.88 -9.76 -8.39
CA ASP A 131 -28.97 -9.02 -7.74
C ASP A 131 -28.99 -9.29 -6.22
N ASP A 132 -29.77 -8.49 -5.49
CA ASP A 132 -29.83 -8.56 -4.03
C ASP A 132 -30.27 -9.94 -3.51
N GLN A 133 -31.18 -10.62 -4.21
CA GLN A 133 -31.70 -11.92 -3.79
C GLN A 133 -30.66 -13.03 -4.00
N MET A 134 -29.97 -13.01 -5.15
CA MET A 134 -28.88 -13.94 -5.46
C MET A 134 -27.65 -13.68 -4.58
N LEU A 135 -27.33 -12.42 -4.28
CA LEU A 135 -26.26 -12.06 -3.37
C LEU A 135 -26.54 -12.57 -1.95
N ALA A 136 -27.76 -12.38 -1.45
CA ALA A 136 -28.17 -12.91 -0.14
C ALA A 136 -28.05 -14.45 -0.08
N THR A 137 -28.44 -15.14 -1.17
CA THR A 137 -28.28 -16.59 -1.29
C THR A 137 -26.80 -17.00 -1.28
N ALA A 138 -25.96 -16.29 -2.02
CA ALA A 138 -24.52 -16.56 -2.08
C ALA A 138 -23.86 -16.39 -0.71
N VAL A 139 -24.23 -15.34 0.05
CA VAL A 139 -23.76 -15.13 1.42
C VAL A 139 -24.13 -16.31 2.32
N ALA A 140 -25.40 -16.73 2.32
CA ALA A 140 -25.86 -17.85 3.14
C ALA A 140 -25.09 -19.15 2.83
N ILE A 141 -24.81 -19.43 1.55
CA ILE A 141 -24.01 -20.60 1.14
C ILE A 141 -22.57 -20.49 1.68
N VAL A 142 -21.93 -19.34 1.55
CA VAL A 142 -20.56 -19.14 2.06
C VAL A 142 -20.52 -19.31 3.58
N GLU A 143 -21.49 -18.75 4.31
CA GLU A 143 -21.61 -18.92 5.77
C GLU A 143 -21.81 -20.40 6.17
N LEU A 144 -22.62 -21.14 5.43
CA LEU A 144 -22.79 -22.59 5.63
C LEU A 144 -21.47 -23.35 5.46
N LEU A 145 -20.68 -23.01 4.43
CA LEU A 145 -19.37 -23.63 4.21
C LEU A 145 -18.39 -23.31 5.36
N VAL A 146 -18.41 -22.08 5.87
CA VAL A 146 -17.59 -21.67 7.02
C VAL A 146 -18.00 -22.43 8.29
N ALA A 147 -19.30 -22.56 8.55
CA ALA A 147 -19.82 -23.31 9.69
C ALA A 147 -19.54 -24.82 9.59
N GLY A 148 -19.53 -25.37 8.37
CA GLY A 148 -19.19 -26.76 8.10
C GLY A 148 -17.70 -27.08 8.29
N ALA A 149 -16.81 -26.15 7.92
CA ALA A 149 -15.36 -26.32 8.08
C ALA A 149 -14.89 -26.37 9.54
N GLY A 150 -15.67 -25.81 10.48
CA GLY A 150 -15.33 -25.78 11.91
C GLY A 150 -15.72 -27.04 12.72
N LYS A 151 -16.45 -28.00 12.14
CA LYS A 151 -16.97 -29.19 12.85
C LYS A 151 -16.17 -30.48 12.63
N GLY A 152 -15.02 -30.41 11.95
CA GLY A 152 -14.22 -31.56 11.55
C GLY A 152 -12.81 -31.64 12.15
N SER A 153 -12.50 -30.90 13.21
CA SER A 153 -11.20 -30.94 13.90
C SER A 153 -11.34 -31.22 15.39
#